data_AF-A0A3C2CMB0-F1
#
_entry.id   AF-A0A3C2CMB0-F1
#
_cell.length_a   1.000
_cell.length_b   1.000
_cell.length_c   1.000
_cell.angle_alpha   90.00
_cell.angle_beta   90.00
_cell.angle_gamma   90.00
#
_symmetry.space_group_name_H-M   'P 1'
#
loop_
_entity.id
_entity.type
_entity.pdbx_description
1 polymer ?
#
loop_
_entity_poly.entity_id
_entity_poly.type
_entity_poly.pdbx_seq_one_letter_code
_entity_poly.pdbx_strand_id
1 'polypeptide(L)'
;MSTHPENYEDVTVYDLDASAEEELLLAHNECTFMWANKEGWPVGVIMSYVWRKGSFWLTASAQRARIHAVRRDPRVSICVT
;
A
#
# COMPACT_ATOMS: atom_id res chain seq x y z
N MET A 1 13.13 -25.27 9.94
CA MET A 1 12.62 -25.26 11.32
C MET A 1 12.18 -23.85 11.61
N SER A 2 10.87 -23.61 11.77
CA SER A 2 10.36 -22.29 12.16
C SER A 2 10.75 -22.06 13.62
N THR A 3 11.72 -21.17 13.83
CA THR A 3 12.03 -20.60 15.13
C THR A 3 10.79 -19.84 15.59
N HIS A 4 10.13 -20.34 16.64
CA HIS A 4 9.02 -19.61 17.24
C HIS A 4 9.57 -18.30 17.81
N PRO A 5 8.94 -17.14 17.52
CA PRO A 5 9.40 -15.89 18.10
C PRO A 5 9.15 -15.95 19.61
N GLU A 6 10.23 -15.88 20.41
CA GLU A 6 10.13 -15.78 21.88
C GLU A 6 9.51 -14.44 22.32
N ASN A 7 9.45 -13.47 21.41
CA ASN A 7 8.86 -12.16 21.62
C ASN A 7 7.81 -11.84 20.55
N TYR A 8 6.54 -11.99 20.90
CA TYR A 8 5.40 -11.67 20.02
C TYR A 8 5.19 -10.17 19.80
N GLU A 9 5.84 -9.30 20.58
CA GLU A 9 5.78 -7.84 20.41
C GLU A 9 6.76 -7.36 19.33
N ASP A 10 7.76 -8.16 18.96
CA ASP A 10 8.68 -7.82 17.88
C ASP A 10 8.08 -8.18 16.53
N VAL A 11 7.33 -7.24 15.96
CA VAL A 11 6.67 -7.40 14.68
C VAL A 11 7.58 -7.16 13.48
N THR A 12 8.83 -6.76 13.70
CA THR A 12 9.78 -6.50 12.60
C THR A 12 10.23 -7.77 11.89
N VAL A 13 9.94 -8.94 12.48
CA VAL A 13 10.26 -10.26 11.92
C VAL A 13 9.25 -10.75 10.88
N TYR A 14 8.14 -10.03 10.67
CA TYR A 14 7.06 -10.44 9.78
C TYR A 14 7.15 -9.85 8.36
N ASP A 15 8.27 -9.22 8.01
CA ASP A 15 8.50 -8.76 6.64
C ASP A 15 8.52 -9.94 5.66
N LEU A 16 7.93 -9.71 4.49
CA LEU A 16 8.08 -10.63 3.36
C LEU A 16 9.50 -10.52 2.80
N ASP A 17 10.05 -11.65 2.37
CA ASP A 17 11.23 -11.57 1.49
C ASP A 17 10.83 -10.91 0.16
N ALA A 18 11.81 -10.30 -0.52
CA ALA A 18 11.54 -9.53 -1.74
C ALA A 18 10.90 -10.37 -2.86
N SER A 19 11.12 -11.69 -2.90
CA SER A 19 10.51 -12.56 -3.92
C SER A 19 9.04 -12.88 -3.60
N ALA A 20 8.73 -13.13 -2.33
CA ALA A 20 7.36 -13.33 -1.86
C ALA A 20 6.53 -12.04 -2.00
N GLU A 21 7.12 -10.88 -1.72
CA GLU A 21 6.48 -9.59 -1.96
C GLU A 21 6.18 -9.39 -3.45
N GLU A 22 7.17 -9.59 -4.34
CA GLU A 22 6.97 -9.46 -5.79
C GLU A 22 5.90 -10.43 -6.30
N GLU A 23 5.88 -11.68 -5.82
CA GLU A 23 4.86 -12.66 -6.18
C GLU A 23 3.45 -12.20 -5.75
N LEU A 24 3.29 -11.73 -4.51
CA LEU A 24 2.04 -11.18 -4.00
C LEU A 24 1.53 -10.04 -4.88
N LEU A 25 2.42 -9.10 -5.22
CA LEU A 25 2.08 -7.90 -5.98
C LEU A 25 1.74 -8.20 -7.44
N LEU A 26 2.33 -9.24 -8.03
CA LEU A 26 2.02 -9.70 -9.39
C LEU A 26 0.74 -10.55 -9.45
N ALA A 27 0.38 -11.24 -8.36
CA ALA A 27 -0.81 -12.09 -8.28
C ALA A 27 -2.11 -11.28 -8.11
N HIS A 28 -2.05 -10.10 -7.50
CA HIS A 28 -3.21 -9.25 -7.23
C HIS A 28 -3.38 -8.12 -8.25
N ASN A 29 -4.61 -7.58 -8.31
CA ASN A 29 -4.99 -6.49 -9.22
C ASN A 29 -5.68 -5.32 -8.50
N GLU A 30 -5.87 -5.40 -7.18
CA GLU A 30 -6.54 -4.39 -6.37
C GLU A 30 -5.76 -4.09 -5.09
N CYS A 31 -5.79 -2.82 -4.67
CA CYS A 31 -5.20 -2.37 -3.44
C CYS A 31 -6.09 -1.36 -2.73
N THR A 32 -5.88 -1.20 -1.42
CA THR A 32 -6.42 -0.06 -0.68
C THR A 32 -5.39 1.06 -0.70
N PHE A 33 -5.69 2.13 -1.43
CA PHE A 33 -4.86 3.34 -1.49
C PHE A 33 -5.30 4.33 -0.41
N MET A 34 -4.39 4.70 0.48
CA MET A 34 -4.66 5.48 1.68
C MET A 34 -3.87 6.80 1.71
N TRP A 35 -4.53 7.89 2.11
CA TRP A 35 -3.94 9.22 2.20
C TRP A 35 -4.58 10.04 3.34
N ALA A 36 -3.97 11.17 3.70
CA ALA A 36 -4.56 12.13 4.65
C ALA A 36 -5.38 13.21 3.92
N ASN A 37 -6.62 13.45 4.36
CA ASN A 37 -7.43 14.55 3.82
C ASN A 37 -6.90 15.93 4.29
N LYS A 38 -7.61 17.03 3.98
CA LYS A 38 -7.14 18.39 4.34
C LYS A 38 -7.10 18.65 5.85
N GLU A 39 -7.85 17.88 6.62
CA GLU A 39 -7.92 17.95 8.08
C GLU A 39 -6.96 16.94 8.75
N GLY A 40 -6.23 16.16 7.96
CA GLY A 40 -5.29 15.15 8.45
C GLY A 40 -5.89 13.78 8.73
N TRP A 41 -7.20 13.57 8.50
CA TRP A 41 -7.83 12.28 8.71
C TRP A 41 -7.43 11.26 7.63
N PRO A 42 -7.16 9.99 8.02
CA PRO A 42 -6.87 8.94 7.06
C PRO A 42 -8.11 8.58 6.25
N VAL A 43 -7.95 8.43 4.95
CA VAL A 43 -8.99 8.00 4.01
C VAL A 43 -8.41 6.89 3.15
N GLY A 44 -9.18 5.82 2.91
CA GLY A 44 -8.80 4.70 2.05
C GLY A 44 -9.86 4.42 0.99
N VAL A 45 -9.41 4.03 -0.20
CA VAL A 45 -10.29 3.56 -1.29
C VAL A 45 -9.68 2.35 -1.97
N ILE A 46 -10.52 1.39 -2.34
CA ILE A 46 -10.12 0.25 -3.17
C ILE A 46 -9.93 0.75 -4.61
N MET A 47 -8.81 0.41 -5.21
CA MET A 47 -8.45 0.76 -6.58
C MET A 47 -7.77 -0.41 -7.26
N SER A 48 -8.04 -0.57 -8.56
CA SER A 48 -7.20 -1.45 -9.37
C SER A 48 -5.81 -0.84 -9.56
N TYR A 49 -4.78 -1.69 -9.56
CA TYR A 49 -3.39 -1.27 -9.80
C TYR A 49 -2.69 -2.22 -10.79
N VAL A 50 -1.55 -1.76 -11.30
CA VAL A 50 -0.56 -2.61 -11.99
C VAL A 50 0.77 -2.48 -11.28
N TRP A 51 1.36 -3.59 -10.84
CA TRP A 51 2.74 -3.62 -10.34
C TRP A 51 3.71 -3.83 -11.49
N ARG A 52 4.62 -2.87 -11.70
CA ARG A 52 5.60 -2.97 -12.78
C ARG A 52 6.81 -2.09 -12.49
N LYS A 53 8.00 -2.69 -12.59
CA LYS A 53 9.30 -2.02 -12.41
C LYS A 53 9.43 -1.33 -11.04
N GLY A 54 9.08 -2.04 -9.97
CA GLY A 54 9.19 -1.50 -8.60
C GLY A 54 8.22 -0.36 -8.32
N SER A 55 7.06 -0.32 -8.99
CA SER A 55 6.11 0.78 -8.87
C SER A 55 4.67 0.32 -9.03
N PHE A 56 3.79 0.87 -8.18
CA PHE A 56 2.35 0.78 -8.33
C PHE A 56 1.86 1.82 -9.33
N TRP A 57 1.14 1.37 -10.34
CA TRP A 57 0.47 2.23 -11.31
C TRP A 57 -1.04 2.22 -11.05
N LEU A 58 -1.60 3.38 -10.75
CA LEU A 58 -3.03 3.57 -10.50
C LEU A 58 -3.60 4.65 -11.41
N THR A 59 -4.86 4.51 -11.80
CA THR A 59 -5.55 5.49 -12.66
C THR A 59 -6.64 6.25 -11.90
N ALA A 60 -6.71 7.56 -12.10
CA ALA A 60 -7.72 8.41 -11.47
C ALA A 60 -8.04 9.63 -12.34
N SER A 61 -9.30 10.07 -12.34
CA SER A 61 -9.64 11.40 -12.85
C SER A 61 -9.02 12.47 -11.96
N ALA A 62 -8.41 13.50 -12.58
CA ALA A 62 -7.77 14.62 -11.90
C ALA A 62 -8.73 15.40 -10.97
N GLN A 63 -10.04 15.31 -11.20
CA GLN A 63 -11.07 15.99 -10.43
C GLN A 63 -11.39 15.31 -9.09
N ARG A 64 -10.88 14.10 -8.82
CA ARG A 64 -11.16 13.39 -7.58
C ARG A 64 -10.46 14.09 -6.41
N ALA A 65 -11.17 14.27 -5.30
CA ALA A 65 -10.66 14.91 -4.07
C ALA A 65 -9.31 14.31 -3.60
N ARG A 66 -9.10 13.00 -3.79
CA ARG A 66 -7.82 12.33 -3.49
C ARG A 66 -6.64 12.92 -4.25
N ILE A 67 -6.81 13.33 -5.51
CA ILE A 67 -5.70 13.87 -6.32
C ILE A 67 -5.26 15.22 -5.78
N HIS A 68 -6.20 16.06 -5.36
CA HIS A 68 -5.88 17.32 -4.68
C HIS A 68 -5.25 17.09 -3.30
N ALA A 69 -5.68 16.04 -2.58
CA ALA A 69 -5.10 15.71 -1.28
C ALA A 69 -3.64 15.21 -1.41
N VAL A 70 -3.39 14.25 -2.31
CA VAL A 70 -2.04 13.69 -2.56
C VAL A 70 -1.07 14.74 -3.11
N ARG A 71 -1.55 15.71 -3.92
CA ARG A 71 -0.71 16.84 -4.37
C ARG A 71 -0.30 17.78 -3.24
N ARG A 72 -1.13 17.91 -2.19
CA ARG A 72 -0.82 18.73 -1.02
C ARG A 72 0.11 18.00 -0.06
N ASP A 73 -0.12 16.70 0.15
CA ASP A 73 0.72 15.83 0.98
C ASP A 73 0.92 14.49 0.26
N PRO A 74 2.12 14.23 -0.30
CA PRO A 74 2.38 13.05 -1.10
C PRO A 74 2.64 11.78 -0.27
N ARG A 75 2.61 11.87 1.07
CA ARG A 75 2.76 10.70 1.95
C ARG A 75 1.48 9.87 1.90
N VAL A 76 1.60 8.65 1.41
CA VAL A 76 0.50 7.72 1.16
C VAL A 76 0.88 6.31 1.61
N SER A 77 -0.12 5.45 1.75
CA SER A 77 0.08 4.02 2.03
C SER A 77 -0.75 3.18 1.06
N ILE A 78 -0.25 1.99 0.76
CA ILE A 78 -0.92 0.98 -0.07
C ILE A 78 -0.99 -0.30 0.75
N CYS A 79 -2.16 -0.94 0.76
CA CYS A 79 -2.34 -2.27 1.32
C CYS A 79 -2.84 -3.22 0.22
N VAL A 80 -2.19 -4.37 0.11
CA VAL A 80 -2.53 -5.50 -0.76
C VAL A 80 -2.64 -6.73 0.15
N THR A 81 -3.66 -7.56 -0.05
CA THR A 81 -3.95 -8.76 0.76
C THR A 81 -4.16 -9.94 -0.14
#